data_AF-A0A536YIP7-F1
#
_entry.id   AF-A0A536YIP7-F1
#
_cell.length_a   1.000
_cell.length_b   1.000
_cell.length_c   1.000
_cell.angle_alpha   90.00
_cell.angle_beta   90.00
_cell.angle_gamma   90.00
#
_symmetry.space_group_name_H-M   'P 1'
#
loop_
_entity.id
_entity.type
_entity.pdbx_description
1 polymer ?
#
loop_
_entity_poly.entity_id
_entity_poly.type
_entity_poly.pdbx_seq_one_letter_code
_entity_poly.pdbx_strand_id
1 'polypeptide(L)'
;MAKLAGVFASSHAPLIIRGWKDVKPANQRELTSSLTELGRRIKAAKPDVLIEIAPDHWVNFFIDNLPSICVGMGEEHEGPAEPWMKDCPFKKIAGHPKLANHILQTALERDFEPSVSHHLTLDHGFCIPLWRGGLDPLPPIVPIIINDLEPPYPSVRRCLQWGTMLAE
;
A
#
# COMPACT_ATOMS: atom_id res chain seq x y z
N MET A 1 -15.64 -2.05 18.65
CA MET A 1 -15.98 -2.62 17.32
C MET A 1 -15.33 -1.73 16.28
N ALA A 2 -14.51 -2.31 15.39
CA ALA A 2 -13.98 -1.63 14.22
C ALA A 2 -15.03 -1.66 13.08
N LYS A 3 -14.85 -0.81 12.06
CA LYS A 3 -15.74 -0.75 10.90
C LYS A 3 -14.91 -0.53 9.64
N LEU A 4 -15.14 -1.36 8.62
CA LEU A 4 -14.61 -1.11 7.28
C LEU A 4 -15.34 0.10 6.66
N ALA A 5 -14.62 1.21 6.50
CA ALA A 5 -15.19 2.47 6.01
C ALA A 5 -15.35 2.52 4.49
N GLY A 6 -14.52 1.78 3.75
CA GLY A 6 -14.55 1.69 2.30
C GLY A 6 -13.40 0.88 1.73
N VAL A 7 -13.50 0.52 0.45
CA VAL A 7 -12.44 -0.16 -0.32
C VAL A 7 -12.22 0.61 -1.62
N PHE A 8 -10.96 0.83 -1.96
CA PHE A 8 -10.56 1.62 -3.12
C PHE A 8 -9.41 0.92 -3.84
N ALA A 9 -9.30 1.15 -5.14
CA ALA A 9 -8.21 0.62 -5.96
C ALA A 9 -7.65 1.74 -6.84
N SER A 10 -6.33 1.74 -7.03
CA SER A 10 -5.62 2.73 -7.83
C SER A 10 -4.48 2.08 -8.60
N SER A 11 -4.16 2.65 -9.76
CA SER A 11 -2.84 2.43 -10.35
C SER A 11 -1.78 3.17 -9.53
N HIS A 12 -0.57 2.61 -9.50
CA HIS A 12 0.63 3.22 -8.94
C HIS A 12 1.78 3.28 -9.95
N ALA A 13 1.49 3.25 -11.26
CA ALA A 13 2.54 3.16 -12.27
C ALA A 13 3.60 4.27 -12.12
N PRO A 14 4.91 3.95 -12.18
CA PRO A 14 5.97 4.93 -11.93
C PRO A 14 5.96 6.10 -12.92
N LEU A 15 5.41 5.89 -14.13
CA LEU A 15 5.24 6.94 -15.15
C LEU A 15 4.32 8.09 -14.71
N ILE A 16 3.47 7.88 -13.70
CA ILE A 16 2.65 8.93 -13.10
C ILE A 16 3.54 10.05 -12.53
N ILE A 17 4.78 9.73 -12.12
CA ILE A 17 5.76 10.69 -11.60
C ILE A 17 6.96 10.80 -12.52
N ARG A 18 7.72 9.71 -12.72
CA ARG A 18 9.04 9.69 -13.37
C ARG A 18 9.01 10.21 -14.82
N GLY A 19 7.91 10.02 -15.52
CA GLY A 19 7.72 10.38 -16.93
C GLY A 19 6.62 11.39 -17.17
N TRP A 20 6.16 12.11 -16.14
CA TRP A 20 4.92 12.89 -16.21
C TRP A 20 4.90 13.89 -17.38
N LYS A 21 6.03 14.56 -17.64
CA LYS A 21 6.17 15.54 -18.73
C LYS A 21 5.93 14.96 -20.13
N ASP A 22 6.18 13.67 -20.31
CA ASP A 22 6.08 12.96 -21.59
C ASP A 22 4.69 12.33 -21.77
N VAL A 23 3.86 12.32 -20.72
CA VAL A 23 2.46 11.88 -20.79
C VAL A 23 1.63 12.89 -21.56
N LYS A 24 0.81 12.42 -22.51
CA LYS A 24 -0.09 13.28 -23.30
C LYS A 24 -0.97 14.14 -22.36
N PRO A 25 -1.19 15.43 -22.67
CA PRO A 25 -1.96 16.33 -21.78
C PRO A 25 -3.38 15.83 -21.43
N ALA A 26 -4.04 15.13 -22.35
CA ALA A 26 -5.35 14.52 -22.07
C ALA A 26 -5.25 13.46 -20.95
N ASN A 27 -4.28 12.55 -21.06
CA ASN A 27 -4.03 11.51 -20.06
C ASN A 27 -3.56 12.10 -18.73
N GLN A 28 -2.78 13.18 -18.75
CA GLN A 28 -2.39 13.89 -17.53
C GLN A 28 -3.62 14.42 -16.76
N ARG A 29 -4.57 15.03 -17.48
CA ARG A 29 -5.82 15.52 -16.88
C ARG A 29 -6.66 14.37 -16.32
N GLU A 30 -6.81 13.29 -17.08
CA GLU A 30 -7.56 12.11 -16.65
C GLU A 30 -6.95 11.47 -15.41
N LEU A 31 -5.65 11.18 -15.41
CA LEU A 31 -4.94 10.61 -14.26
C LEU A 31 -5.04 11.52 -13.03
N THR A 32 -4.86 12.83 -13.22
CA THR A 32 -4.99 13.80 -12.11
C THR A 32 -6.40 13.80 -11.54
N SER A 33 -7.43 13.82 -12.40
CA SER A 33 -8.84 13.80 -11.98
C SER A 33 -9.17 12.51 -11.22
N SER A 34 -8.76 11.34 -11.74
CA SER A 34 -9.05 10.04 -11.13
C SER A 34 -8.37 9.86 -9.77
N LEU A 35 -7.09 10.26 -9.64
CA LEU A 35 -6.37 10.21 -8.37
C LEU A 35 -6.93 11.22 -7.35
N THR A 36 -7.28 12.43 -7.80
CA THR A 36 -7.92 13.43 -6.93
C THR A 36 -9.28 12.93 -6.41
N GLU A 37 -10.08 12.31 -7.27
CA GLU A 37 -11.37 11.74 -6.89
C GLU A 37 -11.23 10.56 -5.92
N LEU A 38 -10.25 9.68 -6.16
CA LEU A 38 -9.87 8.63 -5.21
C LEU A 38 -9.60 9.24 -3.83
N GLY A 39 -8.72 10.24 -3.76
CA GLY A 39 -8.36 10.86 -2.50
C GLY A 39 -9.52 11.59 -1.84
N ARG A 40 -10.41 12.23 -2.60
CA ARG A 40 -11.65 12.82 -2.09
C ARG A 40 -12.55 11.77 -1.44
N ARG A 41 -12.73 10.61 -2.08
CA ARG A 41 -13.57 9.52 -1.55
C ARG A 41 -12.97 8.88 -0.30
N ILE A 42 -11.65 8.69 -0.26
CA ILE A 42 -10.96 8.20 0.95
C ILE A 42 -11.16 9.20 2.10
N LYS A 43 -10.89 10.49 1.89
CA LYS A 43 -11.08 11.54 2.91
C LYS A 43 -12.52 11.63 3.39
N ALA A 44 -13.50 11.48 2.49
CA ALA A 44 -14.92 11.48 2.85
C ALA A 44 -15.32 10.29 3.75
N ALA A 45 -14.63 9.15 3.63
CA ALA A 45 -14.83 7.98 4.49
C ALA A 45 -14.27 8.17 5.91
N LYS A 46 -13.45 9.21 6.14
CA LYS A 46 -12.82 9.55 7.43
C LYS A 46 -12.14 8.35 8.11
N PRO A 47 -11.20 7.65 7.44
CA PRO A 47 -10.53 6.49 8.02
C PRO A 47 -9.59 6.92 9.16
N ASP A 48 -9.60 6.15 10.24
CA ASP A 48 -8.61 6.27 11.32
C ASP A 48 -7.27 5.62 10.97
N VAL A 49 -7.29 4.64 10.05
CA VAL A 49 -6.15 3.85 9.59
C VAL A 49 -6.42 3.33 8.18
N LEU A 50 -5.38 3.20 7.35
CA LEU A 50 -5.45 2.57 6.04
C LEU A 50 -4.74 1.22 6.06
N ILE A 51 -5.40 0.16 5.61
CA ILE A 51 -4.69 -1.06 5.19
C ILE A 51 -4.39 -0.88 3.70
N GLU A 52 -3.11 -0.75 3.35
CA GLU A 52 -2.69 -0.54 1.97
C GLU A 52 -1.99 -1.79 1.45
N ILE A 53 -2.39 -2.25 0.27
CA ILE A 53 -1.88 -3.48 -0.35
C ILE A 53 -1.22 -3.12 -1.67
N ALA A 54 0.07 -3.42 -1.80
CA ALA A 54 0.84 -3.22 -3.03
C ALA A 54 1.99 -4.24 -3.08
N PRO A 55 2.57 -4.54 -4.25
CA PRO A 55 3.82 -5.28 -4.31
C PRO A 55 5.01 -4.41 -3.87
N ASP A 56 6.13 -5.07 -3.59
CA ASP A 56 7.42 -4.42 -3.34
C ASP A 56 8.27 -4.47 -4.61
N HIS A 57 8.63 -3.34 -5.20
CA HIS A 57 9.41 -3.30 -6.45
C HIS A 57 10.92 -3.40 -6.21
N TRP A 58 11.35 -4.45 -5.49
CA TRP A 58 12.74 -4.74 -5.15
C TRP A 58 13.38 -3.70 -4.23
N VAL A 59 12.61 -3.20 -3.27
CA VAL A 59 13.08 -2.24 -2.26
C VAL A 59 13.40 -2.96 -0.96
N ASN A 60 12.49 -3.82 -0.48
CA ASN A 60 12.62 -4.54 0.78
C ASN A 60 13.00 -6.01 0.57
N PHE A 61 12.51 -6.63 -0.50
CA PHE A 61 12.66 -8.07 -0.73
C PHE A 61 13.30 -8.34 -2.09
N PHE A 62 14.14 -9.37 -2.15
CA PHE A 62 14.80 -9.85 -3.36
C PHE A 62 14.61 -11.35 -3.52
N ILE A 63 15.02 -11.91 -4.65
CA ILE A 63 14.77 -13.31 -5.01
C ILE A 63 15.41 -14.34 -4.06
N ASP A 64 16.37 -13.91 -3.23
CA ASP A 64 16.97 -14.70 -2.16
C ASP A 64 16.05 -14.86 -0.93
N ASN A 65 15.13 -13.91 -0.71
CA ASN A 65 14.13 -13.97 0.35
C ASN A 65 12.87 -13.13 0.01
N LEU A 66 12.01 -13.69 -0.84
CA LEU A 66 10.78 -13.05 -1.31
C LEU A 66 9.55 -13.71 -0.67
N PRO A 67 8.86 -13.05 0.28
CA PRO A 67 7.65 -13.60 0.86
C PRO A 67 6.47 -13.48 -0.11
N SER A 68 5.55 -14.45 -0.08
CA SER A 68 4.28 -14.31 -0.82
C SER A 68 3.45 -13.15 -0.28
N ILE A 69 3.44 -12.96 1.04
CA ILE A 69 2.76 -11.87 1.75
C ILE A 69 3.63 -11.43 2.92
N CYS A 70 3.80 -10.12 3.11
CA CYS A 70 4.44 -9.53 4.29
C CYS A 70 3.56 -8.43 4.88
N VAL A 71 3.36 -8.44 6.21
CA VAL A 71 2.66 -7.37 6.93
C VAL A 71 3.66 -6.47 7.64
N GLY A 72 3.56 -5.17 7.41
CA GLY A 72 4.30 -4.15 8.16
C GLY A 72 3.69 -3.92 9.54
N MET A 73 4.46 -4.19 10.59
CA MET A 73 4.08 -4.03 12.00
C MET A 73 4.78 -2.86 12.71
N GLY A 74 5.60 -2.10 11.96
CA GLY A 74 6.33 -0.95 12.49
C GLY A 74 5.41 0.16 13.02
N GLU A 75 5.92 0.94 13.98
CA GLU A 75 5.31 2.22 14.39
C GLU A 75 5.49 3.31 13.33
N GLU A 76 6.50 3.15 12.49
CA GLU A 76 6.85 4.05 11.40
C GLU A 76 7.39 3.23 10.23
N HIS A 77 7.13 3.71 9.03
CA HIS A 77 7.69 3.22 7.77
C HIS A 77 8.39 4.37 7.05
N GLU A 78 9.48 4.06 6.34
CA GLU A 78 10.18 5.04 5.51
C GLU A 78 9.56 5.09 4.11
N GLY A 79 9.88 6.11 3.32
CA GLY A 79 9.57 6.13 1.90
C GLY A 79 9.51 7.51 1.26
N PRO A 80 9.15 7.58 -0.02
CA PRO A 80 9.40 6.54 -1.02
C PRO A 80 10.91 6.31 -1.21
N ALA A 81 11.33 5.07 -1.48
CA ALA A 81 12.74 4.69 -1.68
C ALA A 81 13.39 5.33 -2.93
N GLU A 82 12.60 5.60 -3.96
CA GLU A 82 13.13 5.92 -5.27
C GLU A 82 13.60 7.38 -5.39
N PRO A 83 14.81 7.66 -5.94
CA PRO A 83 15.32 9.02 -6.06
C PRO A 83 14.44 9.98 -6.88
N TRP A 84 13.70 9.45 -7.85
CA TRP A 84 12.79 10.23 -8.70
C TRP A 84 11.47 10.60 -7.99
N MET A 85 11.24 10.10 -6.76
CA MET A 85 10.14 10.48 -5.87
C MET A 85 10.58 11.51 -4.80
N LYS A 86 11.72 12.19 -4.98
CA LYS A 86 12.27 13.11 -3.96
C LYS A 86 11.28 14.17 -3.45
N ASP A 87 10.36 14.62 -4.30
CA ASP A 87 9.36 15.66 -3.98
C ASP A 87 8.12 15.10 -3.25
N CYS A 88 8.02 13.78 -3.10
CA CYS A 88 6.99 13.16 -2.28
C CYS A 88 7.22 13.51 -0.79
N PRO A 89 6.19 14.02 -0.08
CA PRO A 89 6.34 14.49 1.29
C PRO A 89 6.43 13.36 2.32
N PHE A 90 6.10 12.12 1.95
CA PHE A 90 5.96 11.00 2.86
C PHE A 90 7.28 10.36 3.29
N LYS A 91 8.17 11.12 3.94
CA LYS A 91 9.50 10.63 4.39
C LYS A 91 9.43 9.63 5.53
N LYS A 92 8.47 9.84 6.42
CA LYS A 92 8.15 9.00 7.57
C LYS A 92 6.65 8.87 7.63
N ILE A 93 6.16 7.65 7.55
CA ILE A 93 4.74 7.35 7.50
C ILE A 93 4.39 6.60 8.79
N ALA A 94 3.41 7.10 9.53
CA ALA A 94 2.97 6.46 10.76
C ALA A 94 2.40 5.06 10.46
N GLY A 95 2.87 4.06 11.18
CA GLY A 95 2.30 2.71 11.18
C GLY A 95 1.19 2.55 12.22
N HIS A 96 0.52 1.40 12.22
CA HIS A 96 -0.49 1.08 13.24
C HIS A 96 -0.26 -0.33 13.84
N PRO A 97 0.76 -0.53 14.71
CA PRO A 97 1.19 -1.84 15.19
C PRO A 97 0.09 -2.66 15.86
N LYS A 98 -0.83 -2.02 16.59
CA LYS A 98 -1.93 -2.72 17.26
C LYS A 98 -2.87 -3.40 16.26
N LEU A 99 -3.12 -2.76 15.12
CA LEU A 99 -3.96 -3.33 14.06
C LEU A 99 -3.17 -4.36 13.25
N ALA A 100 -1.91 -4.07 12.92
CA ALA A 100 -1.04 -5.03 12.26
C ALA A 100 -0.91 -6.33 13.07
N ASN A 101 -0.69 -6.23 14.38
CA ASN A 101 -0.64 -7.39 15.27
C ASN A 101 -1.98 -8.14 15.31
N HIS A 102 -3.12 -7.42 15.35
CA HIS A 102 -4.43 -8.06 15.28
C HIS A 102 -4.61 -8.85 13.97
N ILE A 103 -4.29 -8.24 12.83
CA ILE A 103 -4.31 -8.90 11.51
C ILE A 103 -3.42 -10.14 11.51
N LEU A 104 -2.22 -10.06 12.08
CA LEU A 104 -1.28 -11.18 12.15
C LEU A 104 -1.81 -12.33 13.01
N GLN A 105 -2.38 -12.04 14.18
CA GLN A 105 -3.00 -13.08 15.03
C GLN A 105 -4.18 -13.73 14.31
N THR A 106 -5.07 -12.93 13.71
CA THR A 106 -6.21 -13.45 12.94
C THR A 106 -5.76 -14.26 11.72
N ALA A 107 -4.68 -13.86 11.06
CA ALA A 107 -4.09 -14.62 9.96
C ALA A 107 -3.65 -16.02 10.42
N LEU A 108 -2.95 -16.11 11.55
CA LEU A 108 -2.53 -17.38 12.15
C LEU A 108 -3.75 -18.24 12.56
N GLU A 109 -4.78 -17.65 13.16
CA GLU A 109 -6.04 -18.33 13.50
C GLU A 109 -6.83 -18.83 12.27
N ARG A 110 -6.51 -18.34 11.08
CA ARG A 110 -7.12 -18.71 9.80
C ARG A 110 -6.16 -19.51 8.90
N ASP A 111 -5.11 -20.07 9.49
CA ASP A 111 -4.11 -20.91 8.82
C ASP A 111 -3.38 -20.18 7.67
N PHE A 112 -3.07 -18.90 7.87
CA PHE A 112 -2.15 -18.13 7.04
C PHE A 112 -0.87 -17.81 7.80
N GLU A 113 0.26 -17.89 7.10
CA GLU A 113 1.60 -17.68 7.67
C GLU A 113 2.32 -16.54 6.92
N PRO A 114 1.89 -15.27 7.08
CA PRO A 114 2.58 -14.14 6.45
C PRO A 114 3.95 -13.91 7.09
N SER A 115 4.87 -13.35 6.32
CA SER A 115 6.08 -12.73 6.91
C SER A 115 5.73 -11.43 7.62
N VAL A 116 6.58 -11.02 8.55
CA VAL A 116 6.41 -9.78 9.32
C VAL A 116 7.64 -8.91 9.14
N SER A 117 7.44 -7.61 8.92
CA SER A 117 8.52 -6.62 8.97
C SER A 117 8.17 -5.50 9.94
N HIS A 118 9.12 -5.16 10.82
CA HIS A 118 9.02 -3.99 11.70
C HIS A 118 9.52 -2.70 11.05
N HIS A 119 10.23 -2.81 9.93
CA HIS A 119 10.86 -1.69 9.24
C HIS A 119 10.71 -1.93 7.74
N LEU A 120 9.74 -1.27 7.13
CA LEU A 120 9.59 -1.26 5.67
C LEU A 120 9.96 0.12 5.16
N THR A 121 10.70 0.14 4.04
CA THR A 121 10.84 1.32 3.20
C THR A 121 9.81 1.20 2.09
N LEU A 122 8.72 1.94 2.18
CA LEU A 122 7.66 1.92 1.18
C LEU A 122 8.15 2.55 -0.12
N ASP A 123 7.69 1.99 -1.23
CA ASP A 123 8.11 2.37 -2.56
C ASP A 123 7.02 3.18 -3.27
N HIS A 124 7.20 3.43 -4.56
CA HIS A 124 6.21 4.14 -5.35
C HIS A 124 4.83 3.46 -5.42
N GLY A 125 4.77 2.14 -5.21
CA GLY A 125 3.55 1.33 -5.20
C GLY A 125 2.57 1.77 -4.11
N PHE A 126 3.10 2.10 -2.94
CA PHE A 126 2.36 2.65 -1.81
C PHE A 126 2.23 4.19 -1.90
N CYS A 127 3.32 4.89 -2.24
CA CYS A 127 3.32 6.34 -2.09
C CYS A 127 2.56 7.11 -3.20
N ILE A 128 2.52 6.62 -4.44
CA ILE A 128 1.93 7.37 -5.57
C ILE A 128 0.42 7.62 -5.37
N PRO A 129 -0.43 6.61 -5.09
CA PRO A 129 -1.87 6.82 -4.94
C PRO A 129 -2.21 7.79 -3.81
N LEU A 130 -1.53 7.65 -2.67
CA LEU A 130 -1.73 8.49 -1.50
C LEU A 130 -1.30 9.95 -1.78
N TRP A 131 -0.13 10.13 -2.41
CA TRP A 131 0.43 11.45 -2.67
C TRP A 131 -0.38 12.20 -3.71
N ARG A 132 -0.67 11.55 -4.85
CA ARG A 132 -1.44 12.16 -5.94
C ARG A 132 -2.93 12.29 -5.61
N GLY A 133 -3.43 11.50 -4.66
CA GLY A 133 -4.75 11.69 -4.07
C GLY A 133 -4.84 12.87 -3.10
N GLY A 134 -3.72 13.49 -2.72
CA GLY A 134 -3.70 14.63 -1.80
C GLY A 134 -4.22 14.24 -0.42
N LEU A 135 -3.77 13.09 0.09
CA LEU A 135 -4.01 12.65 1.47
C LEU A 135 -3.01 13.36 2.38
N ASP A 136 -3.46 14.49 2.92
CA ASP A 136 -2.71 15.30 3.88
C ASP A 136 -3.71 15.91 4.88
N PRO A 137 -3.62 15.59 6.19
CA PRO A 137 -2.70 14.61 6.78
C PRO A 137 -2.98 13.19 6.30
N LEU A 138 -1.92 12.37 6.19
CA LEU A 138 -2.02 10.95 5.89
C LEU A 138 -2.37 10.18 7.19
N PRO A 139 -3.46 9.37 7.22
CA PRO A 139 -3.73 8.49 8.35
C PRO A 139 -2.60 7.46 8.54
N PRO A 140 -2.42 6.91 9.75
CA PRO A 140 -1.55 5.76 9.94
C PRO A 140 -1.90 4.63 8.99
N ILE A 141 -0.91 3.84 8.61
CA ILE A 141 -1.09 2.74 7.66
C ILE A 141 -0.67 1.40 8.26
N VAL A 142 -1.26 0.32 7.74
CA VAL A 142 -0.73 -1.04 7.84
C VAL A 142 -0.41 -1.47 6.40
N PRO A 143 0.86 -1.38 5.97
CA PRO A 143 1.25 -1.81 4.64
C PRO A 143 1.30 -3.34 4.59
N ILE A 144 0.70 -3.91 3.56
CA ILE A 144 0.74 -5.35 3.27
C ILE A 144 1.33 -5.52 1.88
N ILE A 145 2.50 -6.16 1.82
CA ILE A 145 3.13 -6.53 0.57
C ILE A 145 2.53 -7.85 0.10
N ILE A 146 2.13 -7.92 -1.18
CA ILE A 146 1.76 -9.17 -1.86
C ILE A 146 2.69 -9.35 -3.05
N ASN A 147 3.33 -10.51 -3.15
CA ASN A 147 4.18 -10.82 -4.29
C ASN A 147 3.34 -11.03 -5.56
N ASP A 148 3.52 -10.14 -6.54
CA ASP A 148 3.05 -10.31 -7.90
C ASP A 148 4.18 -10.12 -8.95
N LEU A 149 5.43 -10.03 -8.49
CA LEU A 149 6.59 -9.73 -9.33
C LEU A 149 7.30 -10.98 -9.84
N GLU A 150 7.64 -11.91 -8.95
CA GLU A 150 8.41 -13.10 -9.29
C GLU A 150 7.68 -14.39 -8.89
N PRO A 151 7.54 -15.39 -9.78
CA PRO A 151 6.94 -16.66 -9.41
C PRO A 151 7.72 -17.37 -8.29
N PRO A 152 7.05 -18.18 -7.44
CA PRO A 152 5.63 -18.53 -7.50
C PRO A 152 4.71 -17.44 -6.92
N TYR A 153 3.59 -17.20 -7.61
CA TYR A 153 2.58 -16.24 -7.19
C TYR A 153 1.53 -16.87 -6.26
N PRO A 154 0.99 -16.11 -5.30
CA PRO A 154 -0.24 -16.50 -4.64
C PRO A 154 -1.36 -16.62 -5.68
N SER A 155 -2.14 -17.71 -5.61
CA SER A 155 -3.31 -17.83 -6.48
C SER A 155 -4.33 -16.72 -6.19
N VAL A 156 -5.11 -16.33 -7.20
CA VAL A 156 -6.22 -15.36 -7.01
C VAL A 156 -7.18 -15.82 -5.91
N ARG A 157 -7.42 -17.13 -5.79
CA ARG A 157 -8.22 -17.70 -4.69
C ARG A 157 -7.63 -17.36 -3.33
N ARG A 158 -6.30 -17.50 -3.16
CA ARG A 158 -5.61 -17.17 -1.92
C ARG A 158 -5.69 -15.68 -1.62
N CYS A 159 -5.56 -14.81 -2.63
CA CYS A 159 -5.75 -13.37 -2.47
C CYS A 159 -7.18 -13.01 -2.02
N LEU A 160 -8.20 -13.67 -2.57
CA LEU A 160 -9.59 -13.49 -2.14
C LEU A 160 -9.78 -13.92 -0.68
N GLN A 161 -9.21 -15.06 -0.27
CA GLN A 161 -9.29 -15.52 1.11
C GLN A 161 -8.64 -14.54 2.09
N TRP A 162 -7.51 -13.93 1.71
CA TRP A 162 -6.89 -12.85 2.47
C TRP A 162 -7.79 -11.62 2.58
N GLY A 163 -8.40 -11.19 1.47
CA GLY A 163 -9.35 -10.08 1.47
C GLY A 163 -10.57 -10.34 2.37
N THR A 164 -11.09 -11.58 2.39
CA THR A 164 -12.16 -11.99 3.31
C THR A 164 -11.70 -11.91 4.77
N MET A 165 -10.53 -12.46 5.09
CA MET A 165 -9.97 -12.42 6.45
C MET A 165 -9.77 -10.98 6.94
N LEU A 166 -9.26 -10.08 6.09
CA LEU A 166 -9.06 -8.66 6.44
C LEU A 166 -10.37 -7.89 6.71
N ALA A 167 -11.51 -8.40 6.23
CA ALA A 167 -12.81 -7.76 6.40
C ALA A 167 -13.58 -8.26 7.65
N GLU A 168 -13.13 -9.34 8.28
CA GLU A 168 -13.65 -9.87 9.55
C GLU A 168 -13.28 -8.98 10.75
#